data_AF-C6HY26-F1
#
_entry.id   AF-C6HY26-F1
#
_cell.length_a   1.000
_cell.length_b   1.000
_cell.length_c   1.000
_cell.angle_alpha   90.00
_cell.angle_beta   90.00
_cell.angle_gamma   90.00
#
_symmetry.space_group_name_H-M   'P 1'
#
loop_
_entity.id
_entity.type
_entity.pdbx_description
1 polymer ?
#
loop_
_entity_poly.entity_id
_entity_poly.type
_entity_poly.pdbx_seq_one_letter_code
_entity_poly.pdbx_strand_id
1 'polypeptide(L)'
;MQVFRTVWHWARRRHPDKGTNWTKKRYFHTMEKRDWTFKPPGSKSEPLVTASSVPIVRHVKIKQHARPFHPEWDPYLAARKLTTKIRNALKTFWPIPSETPDGSW
;
A
#
# COMPACT_ATOMS: atom_id res chain seq x y z
N MET A 1 -14.60 6.02 0.57
CA MET A 1 -14.14 7.41 0.84
C MET A 1 -14.32 7.84 2.30
N GLN A 2 -14.16 6.94 3.29
CA GLN A 2 -14.36 7.30 4.71
C GLN A 2 -13.11 8.00 5.30
N VAL A 3 -11.92 7.48 5.00
CA VAL A 3 -10.64 8.02 5.53
C VAL A 3 -10.44 9.50 5.18
N PHE A 4 -10.62 9.87 3.90
CA PHE A 4 -10.50 11.26 3.47
C PHE A 4 -11.40 12.22 4.28
N ARG A 5 -12.68 11.85 4.47
CA ARG A 5 -13.64 12.67 5.23
C ARG A 5 -13.22 12.82 6.69
N THR A 6 -12.74 11.74 7.32
CA THR A 6 -12.29 11.79 8.72
C THR A 6 -11.09 12.73 8.90
N VAL A 7 -10.12 12.67 7.98
CA VAL A 7 -8.93 13.52 7.99
C VAL A 7 -9.29 14.97 7.68
N TRP A 8 -10.20 15.20 6.73
CA TRP A 8 -10.71 16.54 6.42
C TRP A 8 -11.44 17.18 7.60
N HIS A 9 -12.32 16.44 8.27
CA HIS A 9 -13.01 16.91 9.48
C HIS A 9 -12.04 17.18 10.62
N TRP A 10 -11.04 16.32 10.82
CA TRP A 10 -9.98 16.56 11.79
C TRP A 10 -9.20 17.85 11.49
N ALA A 11 -8.80 18.06 10.24
CA ALA A 11 -8.04 19.24 9.83
C ALA A 11 -8.85 20.54 10.02
N ARG A 12 -10.14 20.53 9.66
CA ARG A 12 -11.05 21.66 9.88
C ARG A 12 -11.30 21.94 11.36
N ARG A 13 -11.50 20.90 12.19
CA ARG A 13 -11.70 21.08 13.64
C ARG A 13 -10.48 21.64 14.35
N ARG A 14 -9.28 21.36 13.84
CA ARG A 14 -8.04 21.87 14.44
C ARG A 14 -7.83 23.37 14.19
N HIS A 15 -8.52 23.95 13.21
CA HIS A 15 -8.39 25.35 12.84
C HIS A 15 -9.77 25.97 12.55
N PRO A 16 -10.63 26.14 13.58
CA PRO A 16 -11.98 26.63 13.39
C PRO A 16 -12.04 28.07 12.83
N ASP A 17 -11.04 28.88 13.18
CA ASP A 17 -10.88 30.29 12.76
C ASP A 17 -10.18 30.44 11.40
N LYS A 18 -9.78 29.34 10.75
CA LYS A 18 -9.15 29.37 9.42
C LYS A 18 -10.11 28.85 8.35
N GLY A 19 -10.07 29.47 7.18
CA GLY A 19 -10.87 29.06 6.03
C GLY A 19 -10.48 27.66 5.51
N THR A 20 -11.37 27.08 4.72
CA THR A 20 -11.17 25.79 4.05
C THR A 20 -9.96 25.82 3.11
N ASN A 21 -9.72 26.93 2.41
CA ASN A 21 -8.56 27.12 1.54
C ASN A 21 -7.24 27.04 2.31
N TRP A 22 -7.19 27.64 3.51
CA TRP A 22 -6.01 27.57 4.37
C TRP A 22 -5.78 26.13 4.85
N THR A 23 -6.85 25.44 5.25
CA THR A 23 -6.79 24.02 5.67
C THR A 23 -6.28 23.12 4.54
N LYS A 24 -6.78 23.33 3.30
CA LYS A 24 -6.28 22.63 2.11
C LYS A 24 -4.78 22.88 1.95
N LYS A 25 -4.36 24.14 1.84
CA LYS A 25 -2.95 24.51 1.62
C LYS A 25 -2.00 23.99 2.71
N ARG A 26 -2.48 23.87 3.95
CA ARG A 26 -1.68 23.43 5.11
C ARG A 26 -1.42 21.92 5.15
N TYR A 27 -2.41 21.11 4.78
CA TYR A 27 -2.41 19.66 5.02
C TYR A 27 -2.50 18.83 3.75
N PHE A 28 -2.98 19.41 2.65
CA PHE A 28 -3.21 18.73 1.39
C PHE A 28 -2.30 19.34 0.33
N HIS A 29 -1.44 18.51 -0.23
CA HIS A 29 -0.44 18.92 -1.20
C HIS A 29 -0.63 18.16 -2.51
N THR A 30 -0.21 18.80 -3.60
CA THR A 30 -0.03 18.13 -4.88
C THR A 30 1.29 17.38 -4.84
N MET A 31 1.24 16.06 -5.00
CA MET A 31 2.41 15.20 -5.11
C MET A 31 2.36 14.47 -6.45
N GLU A 32 3.45 14.57 -7.21
CA GLU A 32 3.55 14.03 -8.56
C GLU A 32 2.37 14.49 -9.44
N LYS A 33 1.45 13.58 -9.75
CA LYS A 33 0.27 13.81 -10.61
C LYS A 33 -1.05 13.91 -9.83
N ARG A 34 -1.00 13.93 -8.48
CA ARG A 34 -2.20 13.85 -7.63
C ARG A 34 -2.29 15.03 -6.65
N ASP A 35 -3.38 15.78 -6.77
CA ASP A 35 -3.81 16.75 -5.76
C ASP A 35 -4.53 16.04 -4.59
N TRP A 36 -4.72 16.75 -3.48
CA TRP A 36 -5.40 16.27 -2.27
C TRP A 36 -4.68 15.13 -1.53
N THR A 37 -3.36 15.08 -1.63
CA THR A 37 -2.56 14.14 -0.85
C THR A 37 -2.35 14.69 0.55
N PHE A 38 -2.84 13.98 1.57
CA PHE A 38 -2.69 14.41 2.96
C PHE A 38 -1.25 14.19 3.44
N LYS A 39 -0.61 15.26 3.91
CA LYS A 39 0.68 15.21 4.59
C LYS A 39 0.71 16.27 5.70
N PRO A 40 0.83 15.86 6.96
CA PRO A 40 0.88 16.81 8.04
C PRO A 40 2.25 17.51 8.08
N PRO A 41 2.25 18.83 8.30
CA PRO A 41 3.45 19.63 8.36
C PRO A 41 4.30 19.31 9.59
N GLY A 42 5.61 19.26 9.40
CA GLY A 42 6.57 18.88 10.45
C GLY A 42 6.61 17.38 10.75
N SER A 43 5.80 16.57 10.07
CA SER A 43 6.01 15.12 10.09
C SER A 43 7.17 14.75 9.16
N LYS A 44 8.11 13.96 9.68
CA LYS A 44 9.09 13.23 8.85
C LYS A 44 8.45 12.03 8.15
N SER A 45 7.18 11.77 8.42
CA SER A 45 6.42 10.65 7.88
C SER A 45 6.07 10.85 6.41
N GLU A 46 5.97 9.73 5.71
CA GLU A 46 5.48 9.68 4.35
C GLU A 46 4.02 10.18 4.25
N PRO A 47 3.61 10.73 3.09
CA PRO A 47 2.23 11.12 2.84
C PRO A 47 1.28 9.93 2.99
N LEU A 48 0.01 10.21 3.27
CA LEU A 48 -1.01 9.17 3.33
C LEU A 48 -1.16 8.50 1.96
N VAL A 49 -0.86 7.20 1.92
CA VAL A 49 -0.91 6.39 0.69
C VAL A 49 -2.35 5.99 0.38
N THR A 50 -2.72 5.98 -0.90
CA THR A 50 -4.06 5.56 -1.32
C THR A 50 -4.18 4.04 -1.27
N ALA A 51 -5.30 3.52 -0.77
CA ALA A 51 -5.55 2.07 -0.77
C ALA A 51 -5.47 1.44 -2.18
N SER A 52 -5.78 2.21 -3.23
CA SER A 52 -5.73 1.74 -4.62
C SER A 52 -4.32 1.60 -5.19
N SER A 53 -3.31 2.26 -4.63
CA SER A 53 -1.93 2.08 -5.08
C SER A 53 -1.28 0.83 -4.49
N VAL A 54 -1.88 0.25 -3.45
CA VAL A 54 -1.41 -1.03 -2.91
C VAL A 54 -1.96 -2.16 -3.79
N PRO A 55 -1.09 -2.92 -4.49
CA PRO A 55 -1.55 -3.99 -5.34
C PRO A 55 -2.19 -5.11 -4.52
N ILE A 56 -3.26 -5.69 -5.05
CA ILE A 56 -3.93 -6.83 -4.40
C ILE A 56 -3.10 -8.09 -4.64
N VAL A 57 -2.32 -8.50 -3.63
CA VAL A 57 -1.54 -9.75 -3.69
C VAL A 57 -2.38 -10.92 -3.18
N ARG A 58 -2.66 -11.88 -4.06
CA ARG A 58 -3.38 -13.11 -3.71
C ARG A 58 -2.43 -14.15 -3.12
N HIS A 59 -2.78 -14.65 -1.95
CA HIS A 59 -2.03 -15.71 -1.26
C HIS A 59 -2.80 -17.03 -1.38
N VAL A 60 -2.11 -18.08 -1.80
CA VAL A 60 -2.70 -19.43 -1.80
C VAL A 60 -2.89 -19.86 -0.35
N LYS A 61 -4.07 -20.35 0.05
CA LYS A 61 -4.28 -20.85 1.43
C LYS A 61 -3.44 -22.10 1.70
N ILE A 62 -3.11 -22.33 2.97
CA ILE A 62 -2.51 -23.60 3.43
C ILE A 62 -3.65 -24.60 3.64
N LYS A 63 -3.43 -25.88 3.35
CA LYS A 63 -4.40 -26.93 3.67
C LYS A 63 -4.68 -26.92 5.17
N GLN A 64 -5.95 -26.89 5.57
CA GLN A 64 -6.36 -26.72 6.97
C GLN A 64 -5.76 -27.76 7.93
N HIS A 65 -5.62 -29.01 7.48
CA HIS A 65 -5.08 -30.12 8.27
C HIS A 65 -3.54 -30.19 8.26
N ALA A 66 -2.87 -29.37 7.44
CA ALA A 66 -1.41 -29.40 7.34
C ALA A 66 -0.76 -28.84 8.59
N ARG A 67 -0.31 -29.74 9.47
CA ARG A 67 0.38 -29.40 10.71
C ARG A 67 1.89 -29.52 10.52
N PRO A 68 2.69 -28.58 11.04
CA PRO A 68 4.15 -28.59 10.86
C PRO A 68 4.91 -29.81 11.42
N PHE A 69 4.30 -30.56 12.34
CA PHE A 69 4.97 -31.63 13.09
C PHE A 69 4.46 -33.03 12.74
N HIS A 70 3.54 -33.16 11.79
CA HIS A 70 3.06 -34.45 11.33
C HIS A 70 3.83 -34.87 10.07
N PRO A 71 4.54 -36.01 10.10
CA PRO A 71 5.39 -36.45 8.98
C PRO A 71 4.64 -36.57 7.64
N GLU A 72 3.33 -36.85 7.66
CA GLU A 72 2.53 -36.94 6.43
C GLU A 72 2.49 -35.62 5.63
N TRP A 73 2.71 -34.47 6.29
CA TRP A 73 2.64 -33.14 5.66
C TRP A 73 4.00 -32.59 5.27
N ASP A 74 5.09 -33.23 5.68
CA ASP A 74 6.45 -32.85 5.31
C ASP A 74 6.64 -32.68 3.79
N PRO A 75 6.20 -33.62 2.92
CA PRO A 75 6.35 -33.44 1.48
C PRO A 75 5.57 -32.22 0.95
N TYR A 76 4.36 -31.99 1.46
CA TYR A 76 3.54 -30.84 1.07
C TYR A 76 4.18 -29.51 1.49
N LEU A 77 4.66 -29.42 2.73
CA LEU A 77 5.28 -28.21 3.27
C LEU A 77 6.63 -27.93 2.60
N ALA A 78 7.42 -28.97 2.29
CA ALA A 78 8.68 -28.85 1.56
C ALA A 78 8.46 -28.31 0.13
N ALA A 79 7.53 -28.90 -0.63
CA ALA A 79 7.20 -28.44 -1.98
C ALA A 79 6.68 -26.98 -1.98
N ARG A 80 5.87 -26.62 -0.98
CA ARG A 80 5.36 -25.26 -0.82
C ARG A 80 6.47 -24.25 -0.48
N LYS A 81 7.43 -24.62 0.38
CA LYS A 81 8.60 -23.78 0.67
C LYS A 81 9.42 -23.54 -0.60
N LEU A 82 9.67 -24.59 -1.39
CA LEU A 82 10.41 -24.49 -2.65
C LEU A 82 9.71 -23.56 -3.66
N THR A 83 8.42 -23.76 -3.91
CA THR A 83 7.64 -22.91 -4.82
C THR A 83 7.59 -21.45 -4.37
N THR A 84 7.55 -21.19 -3.06
CA THR A 84 7.61 -19.83 -2.51
C THR A 84 8.99 -19.21 -2.72
N LYS A 85 10.08 -19.96 -2.50
CA LYS A 85 11.45 -19.50 -2.78
C LYS A 85 11.64 -19.17 -4.25
N ILE A 86 11.22 -20.05 -5.15
CA ILE A 86 11.30 -19.84 -6.61
C ILE A 86 10.48 -18.60 -7.00
N ARG A 87 9.23 -18.48 -6.53
CA ARG A 87 8.40 -17.29 -6.78
C ARG A 87 9.08 -16.01 -6.31
N ASN A 88 9.67 -16.01 -5.12
CA ASN A 88 10.34 -14.83 -4.58
C ASN A 88 11.60 -14.50 -5.38
N ALA A 89 12.38 -15.50 -5.79
CA ALA A 89 13.56 -15.33 -6.64
C ALA A 89 13.19 -14.77 -8.03
N LEU A 90 12.10 -15.24 -8.63
CA LEU A 90 11.58 -14.72 -9.90
C LEU A 90 11.11 -13.27 -9.78
N LYS A 91 10.45 -12.92 -8.67
CA LYS A 91 10.04 -11.53 -8.38
C LYS A 91 11.24 -10.59 -8.23
N THR A 92 12.34 -11.06 -7.66
CA THR A 92 13.57 -10.25 -7.53
C THR A 92 14.32 -10.11 -8.84
N PHE A 93 14.24 -11.09 -9.75
CA PHE A 93 14.97 -11.10 -11.02
C PHE A 93 14.27 -10.29 -12.12
N TRP A 94 12.94 -10.17 -12.09
CA TRP A 94 12.18 -9.30 -13.02
C TRP A 94 11.46 -8.18 -12.25
N PRO A 95 12.12 -7.04 -11.99
CA PRO A 95 11.42 -5.86 -11.51
C PRO A 95 10.51 -5.37 -12.64
N ILE A 96 9.20 -5.27 -12.38
CA ILE A 96 8.30 -4.54 -13.27
C ILE A 96 8.80 -3.08 -13.25
N PRO A 97 9.25 -2.50 -14.37
CA PRO A 97 9.66 -1.10 -14.39
C PRO A 97 8.46 -0.23 -14.02
N SER A 98 8.60 0.64 -13.02
CA SER A 98 7.55 1.57 -12.60
C SER A 98 7.34 2.75 -13.56
N GLU A 99 8.12 2.80 -14.65
CA GLU A 99 8.03 3.82 -15.68
C GLU A 99 7.90 3.13 -17.03
N THR A 100 6.72 3.24 -17.65
CA THR A 100 6.61 3.16 -19.10
C THR A 100 7.17 4.47 -19.65
N PRO A 101 8.26 4.46 -20.43
CA PRO A 101 8.63 5.62 -21.21
C PRO A 101 7.48 5.89 -22.20
N ASP A 102 6.98 7.13 -22.22
CA ASP A 102 6.31 7.73 -23.36
C ASP A 102 5.08 7.00 -23.97
N GLY A 103 3.92 7.31 -23.39
CA GLY A 103 2.79 7.90 -24.13
C GLY A 103 2.44 7.39 -25.53
N SER A 104 2.38 6.08 -25.76
CA SER A 104 1.85 5.48 -26.98
C SER A 104 0.74 4.48 -26.62
N TRP A 105 -0.51 4.90 -26.89
CA TRP A 105 -1.62 4.00 -27.20
C TRP A 105 -1.73 3.91 -28.71
#